data_AF-A0AAD9UGJ4-F1
#
_entry.id   AF-A0AAD9UGJ4-F1
#
_cell.length_a   1.000
_cell.length_b   1.000
_cell.length_c   1.000
_cell.angle_alpha   90.00
_cell.angle_beta   90.00
_cell.angle_gamma   90.00
#
_symmetry.space_group_name_H-M   'P 1'
#
loop_
_entity.id
_entity.type
_entity.pdbx_description
1 polymer ?
#
loop_
_entity_poly.entity_id
_entity_poly.type
_entity_poly.pdbx_seq_one_letter_code
_entity_poly.pdbx_strand_id
1 'polypeptide(L)'
;MDDPQMQRFLESETQKQRFQQLVHSLTDQCWDTCMGNPGQKLDRKTETCLVNCVERFIDTSNFVVNRLEKEGENYIRKESESVDKWN
;
A
#
# COMPACT_ATOMS: atom_id res chain seq x y z
N MET A 1 24.79 -18.40 -6.05
CA MET A 1 23.67 -17.45 -5.94
C MET A 1 23.92 -16.35 -4.89
N ASP A 2 25.15 -16.25 -4.34
CA ASP A 2 25.53 -15.25 -3.33
C ASP A 2 26.49 -14.19 -3.89
N ASP A 3 26.15 -13.59 -5.03
CA ASP A 3 26.85 -12.39 -5.48
C ASP A 3 26.13 -11.16 -4.88
N PRO A 4 26.79 -10.36 -4.02
CA PRO A 4 26.20 -9.15 -3.44
C PRO A 4 25.71 -8.14 -4.50
N GLN A 5 26.32 -8.10 -5.68
CA GLN A 5 25.85 -7.26 -6.78
C GLN A 5 24.50 -7.75 -7.33
N MET A 6 24.36 -9.06 -7.49
CA MET A 6 23.13 -9.68 -7.96
C MET A 6 21.99 -9.51 -6.95
N GLN A 7 22.27 -9.67 -5.64
CA GLN A 7 21.27 -9.44 -4.59
C GLN A 7 20.73 -8.00 -4.62
N ARG A 8 21.61 -6.99 -4.70
CA ARG A 8 21.21 -5.58 -4.82
C ARG A 8 20.39 -5.30 -6.08
N PHE A 9 20.75 -5.92 -7.20
CA PHE A 9 19.98 -5.81 -8.43
C PHE A 9 18.58 -6.38 -8.27
N LEU A 10 18.46 -7.60 -7.73
CA LEU A 10 17.17 -8.26 -7.49
C LEU A 10 16.28 -7.45 -6.54
N GLU A 11 16.85 -6.89 -5.47
CA GLU A 11 16.13 -6.01 -4.54
C GLU A 11 15.58 -4.77 -5.26
N SER A 12 16.41 -4.09 -6.05
CA SER A 12 16.00 -2.91 -6.83
C SER A 12 14.87 -3.22 -7.81
N GLU A 13 15.01 -4.30 -8.59
CA GLU A 13 13.98 -4.71 -9.54
C GLU A 13 12.70 -5.16 -8.84
N THR A 14 12.80 -5.83 -7.68
CA THR A 14 11.65 -6.19 -6.86
C THR A 14 10.90 -4.96 -6.35
N GLN A 15 11.61 -3.92 -5.90
CA GLN A 15 10.98 -2.66 -5.45
C GLN A 15 10.28 -1.95 -6.61
N LYS A 16 10.91 -1.90 -7.79
CA LYS A 16 10.28 -1.35 -9.00
C LYS A 16 9.01 -2.11 -9.36
N GLN A 17 9.06 -3.44 -9.34
CA GLN A 17 7.89 -4.27 -9.66
C GLN A 17 6.74 -4.03 -8.69
N ARG A 18 7.02 -3.95 -7.38
CA ARG A 18 6.00 -3.63 -6.36
C ARG A 18 5.38 -2.26 -6.59
N PHE A 19 6.21 -1.25 -6.92
CA PHE A 19 5.72 0.08 -7.26
C PHE A 19 4.81 0.05 -8.50
N GLN A 20 5.18 -0.66 -9.56
CA GLN A 20 4.35 -0.80 -10.75
C GLN A 20 3.00 -1.45 -10.44
N GLN A 21 3.00 -2.50 -9.61
CA GLN A 21 1.75 -3.15 -9.16
C GLN A 21 0.85 -2.20 -8.36
N LEU A 22 1.44 -1.35 -7.51
CA LEU A 22 0.68 -0.32 -6.78
C LEU A 22 0.08 0.70 -7.74
N VAL A 23 0.86 1.19 -8.72
CA VAL A 23 0.37 2.14 -9.74
C VAL A 23 -0.79 1.54 -10.53
N HIS A 24 -0.69 0.28 -10.96
CA HIS A 24 -1.79 -0.41 -11.65
C HIS A 24 -3.03 -0.54 -10.76
N SER A 25 -2.86 -0.97 -9.51
CA SER A 25 -3.98 -1.14 -8.57
C SER A 25 -4.70 0.19 -8.29
N LEU A 26 -3.95 1.28 -8.10
CA LEU A 26 -4.50 2.62 -7.93
C LEU A 26 -5.21 3.12 -9.19
N THR A 27 -4.63 2.83 -10.36
CA THR A 27 -5.21 3.21 -11.65
C THR A 27 -6.56 2.54 -11.84
N ASP A 28 -6.66 1.23 -11.63
CA ASP A 28 -7.90 0.48 -11.79
C ASP A 28 -8.97 0.96 -10.80
N GLN A 29 -8.62 1.06 -9.51
CA GLN A 29 -9.55 1.50 -8.47
C GLN A 29 -10.07 2.93 -8.72
N CYS A 30 -9.17 3.86 -9.05
CA CYS A 30 -9.55 5.26 -9.25
C CYS A 30 -10.21 5.48 -10.61
N TRP A 31 -9.92 4.65 -11.61
CA TRP A 31 -10.68 4.61 -12.86
C TRP A 31 -12.14 4.29 -12.58
N ASP A 32 -12.42 3.15 -11.93
CA ASP A 32 -13.79 2.72 -11.62
C ASP A 32 -14.54 3.72 -10.73
N THR A 33 -13.81 4.43 -9.86
CA THR A 33 -14.41 5.39 -8.92
C THR A 33 -14.69 6.76 -9.56
N CYS A 34 -13.80 7.25 -10.42
CA CYS A 34 -13.81 8.65 -10.86
C CYS A 34 -14.17 8.84 -12.34
N MET A 35 -13.91 7.84 -13.19
CA MET A 35 -14.15 8.00 -14.62
C MET A 35 -15.61 7.70 -14.96
N GLY A 36 -16.30 8.74 -15.41
CA GLY A 36 -17.62 8.63 -16.05
C GLY A 36 -17.48 8.46 -17.55
N ASN A 37 -17.80 9.51 -18.31
CA ASN A 37 -17.69 9.51 -19.77
C ASN A 37 -16.31 10.05 -20.21
N PRO A 38 -15.44 9.20 -20.78
CA PRO A 38 -14.12 9.65 -21.22
C PRO A 38 -14.23 10.61 -22.41
N GLY A 39 -13.57 11.76 -22.31
CA GLY A 39 -13.40 12.73 -23.38
C GLY A 39 -11.94 12.81 -23.86
N GLN A 40 -11.66 13.73 -24.79
CA GLN A 40 -10.29 13.99 -25.28
C GLN A 40 -9.34 14.52 -24.20
N LYS A 41 -9.90 15.09 -23.12
CA LYS A 41 -9.18 15.59 -21.96
C LYS A 41 -9.99 15.26 -20.72
N LEU A 42 -9.31 15.11 -19.60
CA LEU A 42 -9.97 15.02 -18.30
C LEU A 42 -10.63 16.37 -18.01
N ASP A 43 -11.89 16.33 -17.59
CA ASP A 43 -12.52 17.54 -17.08
C ASP A 43 -12.04 17.81 -15.64
N ARG A 44 -12.20 19.06 -15.18
CA ARG A 44 -11.71 19.49 -13.86
C ARG A 44 -12.28 18.64 -12.72
N LYS A 45 -13.50 18.13 -12.85
CA LYS A 45 -14.14 17.29 -11.82
C LYS A 45 -13.44 15.93 -11.73
N THR A 46 -13.15 15.34 -12.88
CA THR A 46 -12.46 14.06 -13.01
C THR A 46 -11.02 14.17 -12.51
N GLU A 47 -10.29 15.23 -12.90
CA GLU A 47 -8.94 15.50 -12.37
C GLU A 47 -8.93 15.61 -10.85
N THR A 48 -9.85 16.40 -10.29
CA THR A 48 -9.98 16.56 -8.82
C THR A 48 -10.34 15.24 -8.14
N CYS A 49 -11.21 14.44 -8.75
CA CYS A 49 -11.57 13.13 -8.22
C CYS A 49 -10.37 12.18 -8.18
N LEU A 50 -9.59 12.09 -9.27
CA LEU A 50 -8.44 11.21 -9.35
C LEU A 50 -7.38 11.56 -8.30
N VAL A 51 -7.07 12.85 -8.12
CA VAL A 51 -6.17 13.32 -7.05
C VAL A 51 -6.67 12.87 -5.68
N ASN A 52 -7.92 13.18 -5.35
CA ASN A 52 -8.51 12.80 -4.07
C ASN A 52 -8.57 11.28 -3.89
N CYS A 53 -8.84 10.51 -4.94
CA CYS A 53 -8.96 9.06 -4.88
C CYS A 53 -7.62 8.43 -4.46
N VAL A 54 -6.52 8.83 -5.11
CA VAL A 54 -5.19 8.31 -4.79
C VAL A 54 -4.77 8.73 -3.38
N GLU A 55 -4.93 10.00 -3.01
CA GLU A 55 -4.60 10.50 -1.68
C GLU A 55 -5.37 9.74 -0.59
N ARG A 56 -6.69 9.59 -0.74
CA ARG A 56 -7.53 8.89 0.24
C ARG A 56 -7.23 7.39 0.33
N PHE A 57 -6.85 6.76 -0.78
CA PHE A 57 -6.44 5.36 -0.77
C PHE A 57 -5.16 5.18 0.07
N ILE A 58 -4.17 6.04 -0.13
CA ILE A 58 -2.90 6.01 0.61
C ILE A 58 -3.16 6.29 2.10
N ASP A 59 -3.94 7.32 2.42
CA ASP A 59 -4.28 7.67 3.81
C ASP A 59 -4.98 6.51 4.53
N THR A 60 -5.97 5.90 3.86
CA THR A 60 -6.72 4.79 4.43
C THR A 60 -5.84 3.56 4.60
N SER A 61 -4.99 3.26 3.61
CA SER A 61 -4.05 2.13 3.68
C SER A 61 -3.09 2.30 4.86
N ASN A 62 -2.49 3.49 5.02
CA ASN A 62 -1.62 3.81 6.15
C ASN A 62 -2.36 3.70 7.48
N PHE A 63 -3.59 4.22 7.57
CA PHE A 63 -4.41 4.09 8.77
C PHE A 63 -4.64 2.62 9.16
N VAL A 64 -5.01 1.78 8.19
CA VAL A 64 -5.26 0.36 8.43
C VAL A 64 -3.98 -0.37 8.85
N VAL A 65 -2.87 -0.18 8.12
CA VAL A 65 -1.58 -0.80 8.47
C VAL A 65 -1.13 -0.40 9.87
N ASN A 66 -1.13 0.90 10.18
CA ASN A 66 -0.76 1.39 11.51
C ASN A 66 -1.65 0.82 12.62
N ARG A 67 -2.92 0.55 12.33
CA ARG A 67 -3.81 -0.09 13.30
C ARG A 67 -3.45 -1.57 13.48
N LEU A 68 -3.22 -2.29 12.39
CA LEU A 68 -2.85 -3.71 12.43
C LEU A 68 -1.52 -3.94 13.16
N GLU A 69 -0.53 -3.07 12.94
CA GLU A 69 0.76 -3.11 13.64
C GLU A 69 0.56 -3.00 15.16
N LYS A 70 -0.21 -2.00 15.61
CA LYS A 70 -0.53 -1.81 17.03
C LYS A 70 -1.26 -2.99 17.65
N GLU A 71 -2.22 -3.58 16.92
CA GLU A 71 -2.92 -4.77 17.40
C GLU A 71 -1.99 -5.99 17.47
N GLY A 72 -1.07 -6.12 16.51
CA GLY A 72 -0.03 -7.16 16.50
C GLY A 72 0.93 -7.05 17.68
N GLU A 73 1.42 -5.84 17.99
CA GLU A 73 2.24 -5.57 19.17
C GLU A 73 1.51 -5.92 20.47
N ASN A 74 0.23 -5.56 20.57
CA ASN A 74 -0.61 -5.91 21.71
C ASN A 74 -0.78 -7.42 21.88
N TYR A 75 -0.90 -8.16 20.78
CA TYR A 75 -0.97 -9.62 20.79
C TYR A 75 0.34 -10.22 21.30
N ILE A 76 1.48 -9.81 20.74
CA ILE A 76 2.81 -10.29 21.14
C ILE A 76 3.07 -10.00 22.63
N ARG A 77 2.70 -8.81 23.11
CA ARG A 77 2.85 -8.46 24.54
C ARG A 77 2.05 -9.39 25.44
N LYS A 78 0.77 -9.63 25.11
CA LYS A 78 -0.07 -10.56 25.89
C LYS A 78 0.47 -11.98 25.89
N GLU A 79 1.03 -12.41 24.77
CA GLU A 79 1.66 -13.73 24.67
C GLU A 79 2.90 -13.83 25.56
N SER A 80 3.78 -12.82 25.56
CA SER A 80 4.93 -12.75 26.46
C SER A 80 4.50 -12.82 27.92
N GLU A 81 3.51 -12.01 28.32
CA GLU A 81 2.95 -12.01 29.68
C GLU A 81 2.37 -13.38 30.08
N SER A 82 1.76 -14.09 29.13
CA SER A 82 1.26 -15.45 29.34
C SER A 82 2.39 -16.44 29.56
N VAL A 83 3.44 -16.41 28.71
CA VAL A 83 4.62 -17.27 28.84
C VAL A 83 5.36 -17.03 30.16
N ASP A 84 5.52 -15.76 30.56
CA ASP A 84 6.16 -15.38 31.82
C ASP A 84 5.40 -15.92 33.04
N LYS A 85 4.07 -16.06 32.94
CA LYS A 85 3.23 -16.63 34.01
C LYS A 85 3.43 -18.14 34.20
N TRP A 86 3.93 -18.85 33.19
CA TRP A 86 4.17 -20.29 33.25
C TRP A 86 5.59 -20.68 33.70
N ASN A 87 6.49 -19.69 33.85
CA ASN A 87 7.85 -19.86 34.38
C ASN A 87 7.94 -19.45 35.85
#